data_AF-A0A6A4BR12-F1
#
_entry.id   AF-A0A6A4BR12-F1
#
_cell.length_a   1.000
_cell.length_b   1.000
_cell.length_c   1.000
_cell.angle_alpha   90.00
_cell.angle_beta   90.00
_cell.angle_gamma   90.00
#
_symmetry.space_group_name_H-M   'P 1'
#
loop_
_entity.id
_entity.type
_entity.pdbx_description
1 polymer ?
#
loop_
_entity_poly.entity_id
_entity_poly.type
_entity_poly.pdbx_seq_one_letter_code
_entity_poly.pdbx_strand_id
1 'polypeptide(L)'
;MSMTMLARRLQQLRSGSKLNVWTISSVPIARNIAGNSGTEDWSDFNNVVKELRNISRENGLDGGMPDTKLLKETGYGALVMAIRKKHGGMVAVAAKMGTRKDNNVFDVHKKTSARAKRRQKRQERLNKHDFY
;
A
#
# COMPACT_ATOMS: atom_id res chain seq x y z
N MET A 1 15.48 -21.45 58.14
CA MET A 1 15.88 -22.82 57.73
C MET A 1 14.63 -23.53 57.23
N SER A 2 14.49 -23.62 55.91
CA SER A 2 14.52 -24.87 55.11
C SER A 2 13.10 -25.43 54.87
N MET A 3 12.48 -25.19 53.71
CA MET A 3 12.59 -25.93 52.43
C MET A 3 11.80 -27.25 52.39
N THR A 4 11.04 -27.40 51.30
CA THR A 4 10.46 -28.60 50.68
C THR A 4 9.05 -29.03 51.10
N MET A 5 8.14 -28.97 50.14
CA MET A 5 7.30 -30.09 49.65
C MET A 5 6.59 -29.61 48.38
N LEU A 6 7.14 -29.87 47.19
CA LEU A 6 6.79 -31.03 46.36
C LEU A 6 5.28 -31.17 46.10
N ALA A 7 4.78 -30.42 45.11
CA ALA A 7 3.57 -30.79 44.37
C ALA A 7 3.94 -31.07 42.90
N ARG A 8 3.97 -32.38 42.63
CA ARG A 8 3.84 -33.13 41.37
C ARG A 8 3.33 -32.33 40.17
N ARG A 9 4.06 -32.27 39.05
CA ARG A 9 4.21 -33.30 37.99
C ARG A 9 3.01 -33.35 37.02
N LEU A 10 3.29 -32.94 35.77
CA LEU A 10 2.65 -33.27 34.48
C LEU A 10 1.26 -32.67 34.15
N GLN A 11 1.24 -31.69 33.24
CA GLN A 11 0.76 -31.90 31.86
C GLN A 11 1.15 -30.70 30.97
N GLN A 12 2.19 -30.84 30.15
CA GLN A 12 2.10 -31.23 28.73
C GLN A 12 1.83 -30.04 27.81
N LEU A 13 2.93 -29.56 27.23
CA LEU A 13 3.10 -28.91 25.93
C LEU A 13 1.78 -28.70 25.15
N ARG A 14 1.15 -27.55 25.34
CA ARG A 14 0.26 -26.99 24.33
C ARG A 14 1.11 -26.39 23.23
N SER A 15 1.25 -27.17 22.17
CA SER A 15 1.52 -26.72 20.82
C SER A 15 0.65 -25.50 20.48
N GLY A 16 1.29 -24.34 20.47
CA GLY A 16 0.80 -23.15 19.80
C GLY A 16 1.95 -22.64 18.96
N SER A 17 2.16 -23.28 17.81
CA SER A 17 3.01 -22.78 16.75
C SER A 17 2.62 -21.33 16.47
N LYS A 18 3.45 -20.40 16.95
CA LYS A 18 3.41 -19.01 16.51
C LYS A 18 3.89 -19.00 15.06
N LEU A 19 2.98 -19.31 14.15
CA LEU A 19 3.16 -18.99 12.73
C LEU A 19 3.08 -17.47 12.64
N ASN A 20 4.26 -16.87 12.73
CA ASN A 20 4.49 -15.47 12.39
C ASN A 20 4.24 -15.33 10.88
N VAL A 21 2.98 -15.20 10.47
CA VAL A 21 2.60 -14.87 9.10
C VAL A 21 2.75 -13.36 8.93
N TRP A 22 3.99 -12.88 8.92
CA TRP A 22 4.37 -11.51 8.54
C TRP A 22 5.70 -11.52 7.79
N THR A 23 5.79 -12.39 6.78
CA THR A 23 6.79 -12.24 5.72
C THR A 23 6.28 -12.91 4.44
N ILE A 24 5.11 -12.48 3.97
CA ILE A 24 4.79 -12.64 2.55
C ILE A 24 5.58 -11.56 1.82
N SER A 25 6.81 -11.93 1.47
CA SER A 25 7.49 -11.57 0.23
C SER A 25 7.03 -10.25 -0.42
N SER A 26 7.61 -9.13 -0.01
CA SER A 26 7.80 -8.00 -0.92
C SER A 26 8.86 -8.39 -1.96
N VAL A 27 8.54 -9.35 -2.82
CA VAL A 27 9.27 -9.55 -4.06
C VAL A 27 8.59 -8.62 -5.06
N PRO A 28 9.24 -7.55 -5.53
CA PRO A 28 8.78 -6.93 -6.75
C PRO A 28 9.04 -7.97 -7.83
N ILE A 29 8.02 -8.77 -8.17
CA ILE A 29 8.00 -9.43 -9.46
C ILE A 29 7.89 -8.28 -10.45
N ALA A 30 9.05 -7.75 -10.84
CA ALA A 30 9.17 -6.91 -12.01
C ALA A 30 8.66 -7.78 -13.15
N ARG A 31 7.41 -7.58 -13.55
CA ARG A 31 6.85 -8.21 -14.73
C ARG A 31 7.64 -7.63 -15.90
N ASN A 32 8.68 -8.36 -16.26
CA ASN A 32 9.40 -8.19 -17.51
C ASN A 32 8.35 -8.41 -18.59
N ILE A 33 7.91 -7.33 -19.25
CA ILE A 33 7.03 -7.40 -20.42
C ILE A 33 7.91 -7.90 -21.57
N ALA A 34 8.31 -9.16 -21.48
CA ALA A 34 8.93 -9.92 -22.55
C ALA A 34 7.86 -10.89 -23.05
N GLY A 35 7.22 -10.55 -24.18
CA GLY A 35 6.46 -11.50 -24.98
C GLY A 35 4.94 -11.40 -24.90
N ASN A 36 4.34 -10.38 -25.51
CA ASN A 36 3.23 -10.63 -26.45
C ASN A 36 3.18 -9.51 -27.50
N SER A 37 3.65 -9.83 -28.70
CA SER A 37 3.67 -8.97 -29.88
C SER A 37 2.27 -8.84 -30.48
N GLY A 38 1.53 -7.85 -30.01
CA GLY A 38 0.33 -7.34 -30.67
C GLY A 38 0.09 -5.92 -30.17
N THR A 39 0.77 -4.96 -30.78
CA THR A 39 0.57 -3.50 -30.66
C THR A 39 -0.43 -3.10 -29.57
N GLU A 40 0.02 -3.00 -28.30
CA GLU A 40 -0.85 -2.54 -27.22
C GLU A 40 -1.20 -1.07 -27.47
N ASP A 41 -2.34 -0.88 -28.14
CA ASP A 41 -2.90 0.42 -28.42
C ASP A 41 -3.41 1.03 -27.11
N TRP A 42 -2.49 1.70 -26.40
CA TRP A 42 -2.80 2.56 -25.27
C TRP A 42 -3.64 3.79 -25.66
N SER A 43 -4.00 3.91 -26.93
CA SER A 43 -5.00 4.85 -27.45
C SER A 43 -6.39 4.48 -26.96
N ASP A 44 -6.67 3.19 -26.79
CA ASP A 44 -7.98 2.71 -26.39
C ASP A 44 -8.14 2.73 -24.88
N PHE A 45 -9.21 3.38 -24.42
CA PHE A 45 -9.52 3.49 -23.00
C PHE A 45 -9.80 2.12 -22.36
N ASN A 46 -10.43 1.21 -23.10
CA ASN A 46 -10.78 -0.13 -22.59
C ASN A 46 -9.55 -0.96 -22.25
N ASN A 47 -8.49 -0.88 -23.07
CA ASN A 47 -7.22 -1.56 -22.82
C ASN A 47 -6.55 -1.02 -21.57
N VAL A 48 -6.53 0.31 -21.41
CA VAL A 48 -6.00 0.98 -20.21
C VAL A 48 -6.77 0.55 -18.94
N VAL A 49 -8.10 0.53 -18.98
CA VAL A 49 -8.92 0.13 -17.83
C VAL A 49 -8.72 -1.34 -17.48
N LYS A 50 -8.63 -2.22 -18.47
CA LYS A 50 -8.36 -3.65 -18.26
C LYS A 50 -7.05 -3.85 -17.51
N GLU A 51 -5.98 -3.21 -17.97
CA GLU A 51 -4.67 -3.29 -17.32
C GLU A 51 -4.68 -2.69 -15.92
N LEU A 52 -5.29 -1.52 -15.71
CA LEU A 52 -5.43 -0.92 -14.38
C LEU A 52 -6.19 -1.84 -13.41
N ARG A 53 -7.23 -2.55 -13.87
CA ARG A 53 -7.96 -3.53 -13.07
C ARG A 53 -7.12 -4.77 -12.75
N ASN A 54 -6.31 -5.25 -13.69
CA ASN A 54 -5.39 -6.36 -13.45
C ASN A 54 -4.37 -5.99 -12.36
N ILE A 55 -3.72 -4.83 -12.51
CA ILE A 55 -2.77 -4.29 -11.53
C ILE A 55 -3.43 -4.10 -10.16
N SER A 56 -4.67 -3.60 -10.15
CA SER A 56 -5.44 -3.43 -8.91
C SER A 56 -5.66 -4.75 -8.17
N ARG A 57 -6.05 -5.81 -8.88
CA ARG A 57 -6.24 -7.16 -8.29
C ARG A 57 -4.92 -7.74 -7.77
N GLU A 58 -3.84 -7.59 -8.55
CA GLU A 58 -2.52 -8.10 -8.17
C GLU A 58 -1.97 -7.44 -6.89
N ASN A 59 -2.32 -6.17 -6.66
CA ASN A 59 -1.88 -5.43 -5.47
C ASN A 59 -2.94 -5.43 -4.34
N GLY A 60 -4.00 -6.23 -4.45
CA GLY A 60 -5.04 -6.34 -3.42
C GLY A 60 -5.86 -5.07 -3.20
N LEU A 61 -6.00 -4.21 -4.21
CA LEU A 61 -6.70 -2.92 -4.14
C LEU A 61 -8.21 -3.03 -4.39
N ASP A 62 -8.78 -4.24 -4.40
CA ASP A 62 -10.21 -4.53 -4.60
C ASP A 62 -10.85 -3.82 -5.81
N GLY A 63 -10.10 -3.72 -6.92
CA GLY A 63 -10.58 -3.04 -8.13
C GLY A 63 -10.53 -1.51 -8.06
N GLY A 64 -10.01 -0.94 -6.96
CA GLY A 64 -9.72 0.47 -6.80
C GLY A 64 -8.60 0.95 -7.73
N MET A 65 -8.52 2.27 -7.92
CA MET A 65 -7.51 2.89 -8.78
C MET A 65 -6.11 2.79 -8.14
N PRO A 66 -5.12 2.16 -8.80
CA PRO A 66 -3.75 2.09 -8.29
C PRO A 66 -3.10 3.48 -8.21
N ASP A 67 -2.21 3.69 -7.24
CA ASP A 67 -1.50 4.97 -7.13
C ASP A 67 -0.41 5.11 -8.20
N THR A 68 -0.16 6.35 -8.61
CA THR A 68 0.86 6.66 -9.61
C THR A 68 2.28 6.30 -9.16
N LYS A 69 2.54 6.30 -7.85
CA LYS A 69 3.82 5.84 -7.29
C LYS A 69 3.99 4.33 -7.45
N LEU A 70 2.97 3.57 -7.05
CA LEU A 70 2.93 2.12 -7.21
C LEU A 70 3.19 1.72 -8.66
N LEU A 71 2.47 2.34 -9.62
CA LEU A 71 2.65 2.06 -11.04
C LEU A 71 4.08 2.31 -11.55
N LYS A 72 4.78 3.30 -10.99
CA LYS A 72 6.18 3.57 -11.37
C LYS A 72 7.12 2.55 -10.75
N GLU A 73 6.91 2.19 -9.49
CA GLU A 73 7.72 1.21 -8.76
C GLU A 73 7.58 -0.19 -9.36
N THR A 74 6.41 -0.54 -9.89
CA THR A 74 6.16 -1.83 -10.55
C THR A 74 6.51 -1.85 -12.04
N GLY A 75 7.06 -0.75 -12.61
CA GLY A 75 7.53 -0.70 -14.00
C GLY A 75 6.50 -0.27 -15.05
N TYR A 76 5.27 0.10 -14.68
CA TYR A 76 4.22 0.59 -15.59
C TYR A 76 4.38 2.08 -15.95
N GLY A 77 5.62 2.58 -16.04
CA GLY A 77 5.90 3.98 -16.37
C GLY A 77 5.35 4.39 -17.74
N ALA A 78 5.43 3.51 -18.74
CA ALA A 78 4.88 3.75 -20.08
C ALA A 78 3.35 3.92 -20.08
N LEU A 79 2.64 3.07 -19.31
CA LEU A 79 1.19 3.19 -19.11
C LEU A 79 0.82 4.52 -18.47
N VAL A 80 1.56 4.95 -17.43
CA VAL A 80 1.36 6.25 -16.78
C VAL A 80 1.54 7.40 -17.78
N MET A 81 2.54 7.33 -18.66
CA MET A 81 2.73 8.32 -19.71
C MET A 81 1.59 8.32 -20.72
N ALA A 82 1.12 7.15 -21.15
CA ALA A 82 0.01 7.05 -22.09
C ALA A 82 -1.29 7.62 -21.50
N ILE A 83 -1.60 7.32 -20.24
CA ILE A 83 -2.73 7.88 -19.51
C ILE A 83 -2.66 9.42 -19.47
N ARG A 84 -1.47 9.97 -19.20
CA ARG A 84 -1.26 11.43 -19.15
C ARG A 84 -1.42 12.09 -20.51
N LYS A 85 -0.87 11.50 -21.57
CA LYS A 85 -0.86 12.11 -22.92
C LYS A 85 -2.18 11.91 -23.68
N LYS A 86 -2.81 10.74 -23.56
CA LYS A 86 -3.94 10.33 -24.39
C LYS A 86 -5.30 10.39 -23.67
N HIS A 87 -5.32 10.18 -22.35
CA HIS A 87 -6.57 9.98 -21.60
C HIS A 87 -6.91 11.10 -20.61
N GLY A 88 -6.19 12.24 -20.67
CA GLY A 88 -6.43 13.39 -19.80
C GLY A 88 -5.90 13.22 -18.36
N GLY A 89 -5.06 12.22 -18.12
CA GLY A 89 -4.41 12.00 -16.84
C GLY A 89 -5.18 11.11 -15.86
N MET A 90 -4.54 10.86 -14.70
CA MET A 90 -5.00 9.84 -13.75
C MET A 90 -6.37 10.17 -13.13
N VAL A 91 -6.64 11.45 -12.89
CA VAL A 91 -7.90 11.91 -12.30
C VAL A 91 -9.07 11.69 -13.26
N ALA A 92 -8.87 11.97 -14.56
CA ALA A 92 -9.89 11.74 -15.58
C ALA A 92 -10.23 10.25 -15.73
N VAL A 93 -9.20 9.39 -15.74
CA VAL A 93 -9.39 7.93 -15.78
C VAL A 93 -10.08 7.42 -14.52
N ALA A 94 -9.70 7.91 -13.34
CA ALA A 94 -10.32 7.52 -12.07
C ALA A 94 -11.81 7.91 -12.01
N ALA A 95 -12.14 9.11 -12.51
CA ALA A 95 -13.52 9.56 -12.63
C ALA A 95 -14.33 8.66 -13.58
N LYS A 96 -13.75 8.25 -14.72
CA LYS A 96 -14.40 7.32 -15.66
C LYS A 96 -14.55 5.90 -15.09
N MET A 97 -13.63 5.46 -14.22
CA MET A 97 -13.72 4.18 -13.53
C MET A 97 -14.65 4.21 -12.30
N GLY A 98 -15.23 5.36 -11.95
CA GLY A 98 -16.08 5.52 -10.76
C GLY A 98 -15.31 5.52 -9.43
N THR A 99 -13.98 5.51 -9.47
CA THR A 99 -13.10 5.48 -8.29
C THR A 99 -12.66 6.90 -7.95
N ARG A 100 -13.61 7.76 -7.56
CA ARG A 100 -13.27 9.11 -7.09
C ARG A 100 -12.63 9.02 -5.70
N LYS A 101 -11.52 9.73 -5.49
CA LYS A 101 -11.03 10.02 -4.14
C LYS A 101 -11.95 11.08 -3.54
N ASP A 102 -12.58 10.78 -2.41
CA ASP A 102 -13.35 11.77 -1.67
C ASP A 102 -12.41 12.89 -1.18
N ASN A 103 -12.55 14.08 -1.78
CA ASN A 103 -11.72 15.25 -1.45
C ASN A 103 -11.76 15.58 0.05
N ASN A 104 -12.91 15.33 0.70
CA ASN A 104 -13.08 15.54 2.14
C ASN A 104 -12.13 14.65 2.98
N VAL A 105 -12.03 13.35 2.65
CA VAL A 105 -11.17 12.41 3.37
C VAL A 105 -9.69 12.79 3.21
N PHE A 106 -9.30 13.26 2.02
CA PHE A 106 -7.95 13.75 1.75
C PHE A 106 -7.58 14.97 2.61
N ASP A 107 -8.46 15.96 2.67
CA ASP A 107 -8.23 17.18 3.45
C ASP A 107 -8.15 16.92 4.95
N VAL A 108 -8.99 16.02 5.46
CA VAL A 108 -8.94 15.57 6.86
C VAL A 108 -7.60 14.88 7.15
N HIS A 109 -7.16 13.95 6.29
CA HIS A 109 -5.89 13.24 6.46
C HIS A 109 -4.67 14.18 6.44
N LYS A 110 -4.68 15.18 5.56
CA LYS A 110 -3.65 16.23 5.52
C LYS A 110 -3.59 17.01 6.83
N LYS A 111 -4.75 17.35 7.40
CA LYS A 111 -4.83 18.06 8.69
C LYS A 111 -4.36 17.18 9.85
N THR A 112 -4.77 15.91 9.89
CA THR A 112 -4.40 14.98 10.98
C THR A 112 -2.92 14.65 10.97
N SER A 113 -2.32 14.35 9.80
CA SER A 113 -0.88 14.10 9.65
C SER A 113 -0.04 15.33 10.07
N ALA A 114 -0.43 16.53 9.64
CA ALA A 114 0.22 17.77 10.06
C ALA A 114 0.12 17.99 11.58
N ARG A 115 -1.03 17.69 12.20
CA ARG A 115 -1.22 17.78 13.65
C ARG A 115 -0.38 16.74 14.40
N ALA A 116 -0.29 15.51 13.91
CA ALA A 116 0.55 14.46 14.48
C ALA A 116 2.04 14.87 14.49
N LYS A 117 2.55 15.38 13.36
CA LYS A 117 3.92 15.88 13.26
C LYS A 117 4.22 17.02 14.26
N ARG A 118 3.27 17.95 14.43
CA ARG A 118 3.41 19.04 15.44
C ARG A 118 3.41 18.51 16.87
N ARG A 119 2.57 17.52 17.18
CA ARG A 119 2.53 16.88 18.50
C ARG A 119 3.84 16.14 18.80
N GLN A 120 4.36 15.41 17.81
CA GLN A 120 5.65 14.73 17.91
C GLN A 120 6.77 15.74 18.19
N LYS A 121 6.87 16.81 17.39
CA LYS A 121 7.87 17.87 17.61
C LYS A 121 7.75 18.52 18.98
N ARG A 122 6.52 18.72 19.48
CA ARG A 122 6.29 19.21 20.84
C ARG A 122 6.81 18.21 21.87
N GLN A 123 6.49 16.92 21.71
CA GLN A 123 6.98 15.88 22.61
C GLN A 123 8.51 15.81 22.63
N GLU A 124 9.16 15.94 21.47
CA GLU A 124 10.62 16.01 21.36
C GLU A 124 11.19 17.20 22.14
N ARG A 125 10.59 18.39 22.02
CA ARG A 125 11.00 19.58 22.81
C ARG A 125 10.83 19.36 24.31
N LEU A 126 9.70 18.77 24.72
CA LEU A 126 9.44 18.44 26.13
C LEU A 126 10.46 17.44 26.67
N ASN A 127 10.72 16.37 25.92
CA ASN A 127 11.69 15.33 26.29
C ASN A 127 13.12 15.89 26.38
N LYS A 128 13.45 16.91 25.58
CA LYS A 128 14.74 17.59 25.62
C LYS A 128 14.84 18.62 26.75
N HIS A 129 13.78 18.84 27.53
CA HIS A 129 13.67 19.92 28.53
C HIS A 129 14.03 21.31 27.96
N ASP A 130 13.79 21.51 26.66
CA ASP A 130 14.19 22.69 25.89
C ASP A 130 13.10 23.77 26.00
N PHE A 131 12.93 24.26 27.24
CA PHE A 131 11.88 25.19 27.65
C PHE A 131 12.29 26.68 27.65
N TYR A 132 13.50 26.99 27.22
CA TYR A 132 14.04 28.35 27.16
C TYR A 132 14.15 28.87 25.72
#